data_AF-A0A7C2M1D5-F1
#
_entry.id   AF-A0A7C2M1D5-F1
#
_cell.length_a   1.000
_cell.length_b   1.000
_cell.length_c   1.000
_cell.angle_alpha   90.00
_cell.angle_beta   90.00
_cell.angle_gamma   90.00
#
_symmetry.space_group_name_H-M   'P 1'
#
loop_
_entity.id
_entity.type
_entity.pdbx_description
1 polymer ?
#
loop_
_entity_poly.entity_id
_entity_poly.type
_entity_poly.pdbx_seq_one_letter_code
_entity_poly.pdbx_strand_id
1 'polypeptide(L)' 'MINLNGKIVASEEASLTVSNRGYAYGDAVFETLRVINGKIMFWEDHYFRFMAGMRIMRMEIPAGFSPEFLEQEIRELLEA' A
#
# COMPACT_ATOMS: atom_id res chain seq x y z
N MET A 1 -1.95 11.27 -8.55
CA MET A 1 -3.04 10.50 -7.90
C MET A 1 -2.50 9.78 -6.68
N ILE A 2 -3.33 9.58 -5.65
CA ILE A 2 -3.03 8.80 -4.45
C ILE A 2 -4.23 7.89 -4.15
N ASN A 3 -3.98 6.62 -3.86
CA ASN A 3 -5.00 5.70 -3.37
C ASN A 3 -5.05 5.75 -1.83
N LEU A 4 -6.18 6.20 -1.28
CA LEU A 4 -6.49 6.19 0.15
C LEU A 4 -7.55 5.12 0.45
N ASN A 5 -7.11 3.94 0.88
CA ASN A 5 -7.98 2.82 1.27
C ASN A 5 -9.02 2.44 0.20
N GLY A 6 -8.60 2.36 -1.06
CA GLY A 6 -9.48 2.02 -2.20
C GLY A 6 -10.10 3.23 -2.91
N LYS A 7 -9.83 4.45 -2.42
CA LYS A 7 -10.31 5.69 -3.06
C LYS A 7 -9.15 6.45 -3.69
N ILE A 8 -9.12 6.51 -5.02
CA ILE A 8 -8.14 7.28 -5.77
C ILE A 8 -8.55 8.77 -5.80
N VAL A 9 -7.67 9.65 -5.33
CA VAL A 9 -7.87 11.10 -5.24
C VAL A 9 -6.68 11.87 -5.84
N ALA A 10 -6.89 13.16 -6.14
CA ALA A 10 -5.80 14.06 -6.50
C ALA A 10 -4.83 14.21 -5.32
N SER A 11 -3.55 14.46 -5.60
CA SER A 11 -2.49 14.45 -4.57
C SER A 11 -2.72 15.53 -3.50
N GLU A 12 -3.23 16.68 -3.91
CA GLU A 12 -3.63 17.83 -3.09
C GLU A 12 -4.86 17.59 -2.21
N GLU A 13 -5.70 16.60 -2.56
CA GLU A 13 -6.86 16.20 -1.77
C GLU A 13 -6.53 15.08 -0.76
N ALA A 14 -5.41 14.39 -0.97
CA ALA A 14 -4.99 13.30 -0.10
C ALA A 14 -4.56 13.83 1.26
N SER A 15 -5.18 13.33 2.34
CA SER A 15 -4.89 13.76 3.70
C SER A 15 -4.91 12.60 4.67
N LEU A 16 -4.10 12.73 5.73
CA LEU A 16 -4.10 11.84 6.90
C LEU A 16 -4.44 12.68 8.13
N THR A 17 -5.10 12.07 9.11
CA THR A 17 -5.37 12.74 10.38
C THR A 17 -4.08 12.90 11.18
N VAL A 18 -4.00 13.95 12.01
CA VAL A 18 -2.87 14.13 12.94
C VAL A 18 -2.75 13.01 13.97
N SER A 19 -3.84 12.28 14.21
CA SER A 19 -3.89 11.09 15.07
C SER A 19 -3.44 9.80 14.38
N ASN A 20 -3.10 9.83 13.08
CA ASN A 20 -2.58 8.67 12.38
C ASN A 20 -1.26 8.22 13.03
N ARG A 21 -1.20 6.96 13.49
CA ARG A 21 -0.05 6.41 14.22
C ARG A 21 1.23 6.35 13.38
N GLY A 22 1.09 6.10 12.07
CA GLY A 22 2.22 6.12 11.13
C GLY A 22 2.84 7.51 11.03
N TYR A 23 2.02 8.56 10.99
CA TYR A 23 2.50 9.95 11.02
C TYR A 23 3.07 10.36 12.38
N ALA A 24 2.33 10.10 13.47
CA ALA A 24 2.69 10.59 14.80
C ALA A 24 3.89 9.87 15.44
N TYR A 25 4.08 8.58 15.13
CA TYR A 25 5.04 7.72 15.84
C TYR A 25 5.92 6.87 14.92
N GLY A 26 5.77 6.96 13.59
CA GLY A 26 6.45 6.06 12.67
C GLY A 26 5.98 4.60 12.76
N ASP A 27 4.80 4.38 13.37
CA ASP A 27 4.21 3.04 13.53
C ASP A 27 3.51 2.62 12.23
N ALA A 28 4.33 2.23 11.25
CA ALA A 28 3.93 1.88 9.90
C ALA A 28 4.90 0.87 9.29
N VAL A 29 4.44 0.21 8.22
CA VAL A 29 5.29 -0.57 7.30
C VAL A 29 5.11 -0.01 5.90
N PHE A 30 6.14 -0.10 5.06
CA PHE A 30 6.07 0.39 3.68
C PHE A 30 6.85 -0.53 2.74
N GLU A 31 6.53 -0.42 1.45
CA GLU A 31 7.27 -1.02 0.35
C GLU A 31 7.52 0.03 -0.73
N THR A 32 8.57 -0.19 -1.53
CA THR A 32 8.83 0.58 -2.74
C THR A 32 8.86 -0.37 -3.93
N LEU A 33 7.95 -0.18 -4.87
CA LEU A 33 7.76 -1.05 -6.03
C LEU A 33 8.30 -0.38 -7.29
N ARG A 34 9.01 -1.15 -8.12
CA ARG A 34 9.38 -0.70 -9.47
C ARG A 34 8.40 -1.25 -10.48
N VAL A 35 7.86 -0.37 -11.31
CA VAL A 35 6.96 -0.73 -12.42
C VAL A 35 7.64 -0.39 -13.73
N ILE A 36 7.66 -1.33 -14.67
CA ILE A 36 8.20 -1.13 -16.02
C ILE A 36 7.15 -1.62 -17.01
N ASN A 37 6.70 -0.73 -17.90
CA ASN A 37 5.70 -1.03 -18.92
C ASN A 37 4.43 -1.71 -18.33
N GLY A 38 3.91 -1.18 -17.21
CA GLY A 38 2.71 -1.70 -16.55
C GLY A 38 2.88 -3.04 -15.81
N LYS A 39 4.11 -3.57 -15.74
CA LYS A 39 4.43 -4.78 -14.96
C LYS A 39 5.15 -4.40 -13.67
N ILE A 40 4.66 -4.90 -12.54
CA ILE A 40 5.32 -4.76 -11.24
C ILE A 40 6.50 -5.75 -11.19
N MET A 41 7.70 -5.24 -10.95
CA MET A 41 8.90 -6.07 -10.84
C MET A 41 8.93 -6.77 -9.47
N PHE A 42 9.25 -8.07 -9.45
CA PHE A 42 9.36 -8.87 -8.22
C PHE A 42 8.11 -8.83 -7.32
N TRP A 43 6.92 -8.88 -7.93
CA TRP A 43 5.67 -8.62 -7.24
C TRP A 43 5.46 -9.49 -5.98
N GLU A 44 5.56 -10.81 -6.14
CA GLU A 44 5.37 -11.75 -5.03
C GLU A 44 6.37 -11.49 -3.89
N ASP A 45 7.65 -11.23 -4.21
CA ASP A 45 8.69 -10.94 -3.21
C ASP A 45 8.35 -9.70 -2.38
N HIS A 46 7.90 -8.62 -3.04
CA HIS A 46 7.48 -7.40 -2.36
C HIS A 46 6.23 -7.62 -1.51
N TYR A 47 5.22 -8.32 -2.04
CA TYR A 47 3.99 -8.62 -1.28
C TYR A 47 4.31 -9.44 -0.03
N PHE A 48 5.09 -10.51 -0.15
CA PHE A 48 5.44 -11.35 1.00
C PHE A 48 6.30 -10.59 2.02
N ARG A 49 7.20 -9.71 1.58
CA ARG A 49 7.98 -8.85 2.49
C ARG A 49 7.09 -7.86 3.25
N PHE A 50 6.13 -7.24 2.57
CA PHE A 50 5.13 -6.36 3.21
C PHE A 50 4.29 -7.11 4.25
N MET A 51 3.77 -8.29 3.89
CA MET A 51 3.00 -9.16 4.78
C MET A 51 3.82 -9.63 5.99
N ALA A 52 5.09 -9.98 5.79
CA ALA A 52 6.00 -10.31 6.88
C ALA A 52 6.23 -9.11 7.81
N GLY A 53 6.41 -7.91 7.27
CA GLY A 53 6.52 -6.67 8.03
C GLY A 53 5.30 -6.41 8.91
N MET A 54 4.09 -6.48 8.35
CA MET A 54 2.85 -6.34 9.12
C MET A 54 2.76 -7.35 10.27
N ARG A 55 3.15 -8.61 10.03
CA ARG A 55 3.16 -9.66 11.06
C ARG A 55 4.18 -9.39 12.17
N ILE A 56 5.40 -8.97 11.83
CA ILE A 56 6.45 -8.60 12.80
C ILE A 56 5.96 -7.47 13.70
N MET A 57 5.32 -6.46 13.11
CA MET A 57 4.75 -5.31 13.80
C MET A 57 3.43 -5.61 14.53
N ARG A 58 2.92 -6.85 14.42
CA ARG A 58 1.63 -7.29 14.99
C ARG A 58 0.46 -6.40 14.57
N MET A 59 0.48 -5.92 13.33
CA MET A 59 -0.63 -5.16 12.76
C MET A 59 -1.82 -6.08 12.48
N GLU A 60 -3.02 -5.52 12.57
CA GLU A 60 -4.22 -6.19 12.09
C GLU A 60 -4.21 -6.20 10.56
N ILE A 61 -4.22 -7.40 9.97
CA ILE A 61 -4.22 -7.58 8.52
C ILE A 61 -5.67 -7.82 8.09
N PRO A 62 -6.27 -6.94 7.26
CA PRO A 62 -7.63 -7.14 6.78
C PRO A 62 -7.78 -8.46 6.03
N ALA A 63 -8.89 -9.17 6.24
CA ALA A 63 -9.11 -10.50 5.66
C ALA A 63 -9.06 -10.52 4.12
N GLY A 64 -9.37 -9.40 3.46
CA GLY A 64 -9.33 -9.25 2.01
C GLY A 64 -8.00 -8.72 1.45
N PHE A 65 -6.96 -8.54 2.26
CA PHE A 65 -5.67 -7.99 1.84
C PHE A 65 -4.81 -9.05 1.12
N SER A 66 -5.33 -9.60 0.02
CA SER A 66 -4.68 -10.63 -0.80
C SER A 66 -3.65 -10.01 -1.77
N PRO A 67 -2.74 -10.83 -2.35
CA PRO A 67 -1.84 -10.32 -3.38
C PRO A 67 -2.59 -9.85 -4.61
N GLU A 68 -3.69 -10.50 -4.99
CA GLU A 68 -4.51 -10.08 -6.14
C GLU A 68 -5.19 -8.73 -5.87
N PHE A 69 -5.71 -8.53 -4.66
CA PHE A 69 -6.31 -7.26 -4.26
C PHE A 69 -5.29 -6.12 -4.35
N LEU A 70 -4.13 -6.26 -3.70
CA LEU A 70 -3.15 -5.17 -3.70
C LEU A 70 -2.56 -4.92 -5.09
N GLU A 71 -2.36 -5.97 -5.90
CA GLU A 71 -1.93 -5.81 -7.29
C GLU A 71 -2.94 -5.00 -8.10
N GLN A 72 -4.23 -5.30 -7.94
CA GLN A 72 -5.31 -4.59 -8.63
C GLN A 72 -5.34 -3.11 -8.23
N GLU A 73 -5.25 -2.80 -6.93
CA GLU A 73 -5.22 -1.41 -6.43
C GLU A 73 -4.02 -0.62 -6.99
N ILE A 74 -2.86 -1.27 -7.14
CA ILE A 74 -1.68 -0.65 -7.77
C ILE A 74 -1.93 -0.40 -9.26
N ARG A 75 -2.55 -1.34 -9.97
CA ARG A 75 -2.87 -1.20 -11.40
C ARG A 75 -3.85 -0.05 -11.64
N GLU A 76 -4.92 0.02 -10.85
CA GLU A 76 -5.89 1.12 -10.93
C GLU A 76 -5.23 2.47 -10.67
N LEU A 77 -4.29 2.55 -9.71
CA LEU A 77 -3.55 3.78 -9.45
C LEU A 77 -2.58 4.17 -10.59
N LEU A 78 -2.04 3.21 -11.35
CA LEU A 78 -1.17 3.50 -12.48
C LEU A 78 -1.93 4.01 -13.71
N GLU A 79 -3.21 3.69 -13.81
CA GLU A 79 -4.09 4.11 -14.92
C GLU A 79 -4.80 5.45 -14.65
N ALA A 80 -4.85 5.89 -13.38
CA ALA A 80 -5.49 7.13 -12.93
C ALA A 80 -4.56 8.35 -13.03
#